data_AF-A0A7X8XEX2-F1
#
_entry.id   AF-A0A7X8XEX2-F1
#
_cell.length_a   1.000
_cell.length_b   1.000
_cell.length_c   1.000
_cell.angle_alpha   90.00
_cell.angle_beta   90.00
_cell.angle_gamma   90.00
#
_symmetry.space_group_name_H-M   'P 1'
#
loop_
_entity.id
_entity.type
_entity.pdbx_description
1 polymer ?
#
loop_
_entity_poly.entity_id
_entity_poly.type
_entity_poly.pdbx_seq_one_letter_code
_entity_poly.pdbx_strand_id
1 'polypeptide(L)'
;PVDEKGNPIFYQVPASFEQSANDGERFRWLLQQAGKVNADGLRHAELMLANFSYDLYGVHTLQQHYWYWDDDEEDPLERSNSLRMLEDLSDDETIAQLANGQKRFRLPEDYSFIKKYKALAEQPDVYIRKDIFSRLATIYENRFHPEKALEWWRRHREFDPEMADQRIEQIAGNLGCFQSVKAQVFGKPLRVDFQFRNAPRVNLKLYRLDMPGILQECKKRILKGDRHDLNYRFEHLGSWLLDKNGSKYIKEKVREWDVVLEPLPNYRDRITTFEVAVPSPGAYWLVAELPGGQLSRIPLLAEQYQLLMKPLQNEVLWQLVQAGNGAPVAEANVEIFAWCQDWDYNSRKSRLIKQTIRKQTDTLGCIFIEEAELSIGDLGEMQWIASADIKKDQPAFVCCSANNIVFYPDKSLRKPATRTFIITDRPIYRPGQTLYYKAWLKKPEYAGDAKPYDTFNPFIGAAAKVWLRDPTGETQPLEGDQSQPRKVFDAFGGISGEYQIPADAKLGVYCLGVHGIAQIHDKNGKPVTSRTPDQEITFRIEEYRKPEFEVTVETPAEPPALGSAFDVKVRAKYYFGTPVASGKASIKVLRYEHSSDFWPVCRWDWLYGKG
;
A
#
# COMPACT_ATOMS: atom_id res chain seq x y z
N PRO A 1 -18.18 -6.01 24.28
CA PRO A 1 -18.03 -6.79 25.54
C PRO A 1 -18.55 -8.21 25.32
N VAL A 2 -17.89 -9.24 25.88
CA VAL A 2 -18.29 -10.65 25.70
C VAL A 2 -18.23 -11.44 27.00
N ASP A 3 -19.13 -12.41 27.15
CA ASP A 3 -19.14 -13.37 28.25
C ASP A 3 -18.02 -14.42 28.11
N GLU A 4 -17.90 -15.31 29.10
CA GLU A 4 -16.91 -16.41 29.09
C GLU A 4 -17.07 -17.35 27.88
N LYS A 5 -18.24 -17.37 27.24
CA LYS A 5 -18.54 -18.18 26.04
C LYS A 5 -18.32 -17.39 24.74
N GLY A 6 -17.86 -16.14 24.82
CA GLY A 6 -17.63 -15.28 23.65
C GLY A 6 -18.91 -14.71 23.03
N ASN A 7 -20.01 -14.64 23.78
CA ASN A 7 -21.26 -14.01 23.35
C ASN A 7 -21.35 -12.56 23.82
N PRO A 8 -22.03 -11.67 23.06
CA PRO A 8 -22.26 -10.29 23.50
C PRO A 8 -22.96 -10.23 24.87
N ILE A 9 -22.52 -9.32 25.75
CA ILE A 9 -23.09 -9.16 27.10
C ILE A 9 -24.28 -8.19 27.07
N PHE A 10 -25.42 -8.64 27.58
CA PHE A 10 -26.59 -7.77 27.77
C PHE A 10 -26.92 -7.70 29.27
N TYR A 11 -26.82 -6.50 29.85
CA TYR A 11 -27.05 -6.28 31.28
C TYR A 11 -28.54 -6.26 31.60
N GLN A 12 -28.94 -7.09 32.56
CA GLN A 12 -30.31 -7.18 33.04
C GLN A 12 -30.64 -6.03 33.99
N VAL A 13 -31.93 -5.78 34.20
CA VAL A 13 -32.39 -4.84 35.24
C VAL A 13 -32.55 -5.62 36.55
N PRO A 14 -31.73 -5.37 37.59
CA PRO A 14 -31.81 -6.11 38.85
C PRO A 14 -32.98 -5.61 39.71
N ALA A 15 -33.36 -6.38 40.74
CA ALA A 15 -34.46 -6.01 41.63
C ALA A 15 -34.10 -4.85 42.58
N SER A 16 -32.86 -4.78 43.06
CA SER A 16 -32.34 -3.66 43.87
C SER A 16 -30.90 -3.30 43.46
N PHE A 17 -30.42 -2.12 43.89
CA PHE A 17 -29.05 -1.69 43.62
C PHE A 17 -28.03 -2.65 44.25
N GLU A 18 -28.27 -3.09 45.49
CA GLU A 18 -27.43 -4.01 46.26
C GLU A 18 -27.38 -5.41 45.64
N GLN A 19 -28.44 -5.82 44.94
CA GLN A 19 -28.52 -7.12 44.26
C GLN A 19 -27.89 -7.11 42.85
N SER A 20 -27.32 -5.98 42.41
CA SER A 20 -26.65 -5.88 41.10
C SER A 20 -25.32 -6.63 41.13
N ALA A 21 -25.11 -7.54 40.17
CA ALA A 21 -23.88 -8.34 40.08
C ALA A 21 -22.68 -7.54 39.55
N ASN A 22 -22.91 -6.48 38.78
CA ASN A 22 -21.87 -5.66 38.15
C ASN A 22 -22.33 -4.22 37.92
N ASP A 23 -21.40 -3.36 37.50
CA ASP A 23 -21.69 -1.94 37.24
C ASP A 23 -22.65 -1.72 36.07
N GLY A 24 -22.70 -2.63 35.10
CA GLY A 24 -23.69 -2.59 34.02
C GLY A 24 -25.12 -2.80 34.53
N GLU A 25 -25.33 -3.72 35.47
CA GLU A 25 -26.63 -3.91 36.12
C GLU A 25 -26.99 -2.76 37.07
N ARG A 26 -26.00 -2.21 37.79
CA ARG A 26 -26.20 -0.99 38.61
C ARG A 26 -26.63 0.18 37.74
N PHE A 27 -25.98 0.36 36.60
CA PHE A 27 -26.36 1.36 35.60
C PHE A 27 -27.79 1.13 35.11
N ARG A 28 -28.15 -0.10 34.74
CA ARG A 28 -29.53 -0.45 34.31
C ARG A 28 -30.57 -0.17 35.40
N TRP A 29 -30.26 -0.47 36.66
CA TRP A 29 -31.13 -0.15 37.80
C TRP A 29 -31.30 1.36 37.98
N LEU A 30 -30.22 2.13 37.92
CA LEU A 30 -30.25 3.59 38.05
C LEU A 30 -31.09 4.23 36.93
N LEU A 31 -30.96 3.75 35.70
CA LEU A 31 -31.82 4.18 34.58
C LEU A 31 -33.29 3.86 34.85
N GLN A 32 -33.60 2.67 35.40
CA GLN A 32 -34.97 2.32 35.76
C GLN A 32 -35.52 3.24 36.86
N GLN A 33 -34.72 3.59 37.88
CA GLN A 33 -35.17 4.51 38.93
C GLN A 33 -35.35 5.92 38.38
N ALA A 34 -34.45 6.40 37.52
CA ALA A 34 -34.59 7.70 36.85
C ALA A 34 -35.91 7.79 36.08
N GLY A 35 -36.30 6.72 35.39
CA GLY A 35 -37.58 6.64 34.68
C GLY A 35 -38.83 6.64 35.56
N LYS A 36 -38.71 6.28 36.84
CA LYS A 36 -39.82 6.34 37.80
C LYS A 36 -40.04 7.73 38.39
N VAL A 37 -39.03 8.61 38.33
CA VAL A 37 -39.11 9.95 38.93
C VAL A 37 -40.11 10.83 38.17
N ASN A 38 -39.97 10.91 36.84
CA ASN A 38 -40.89 11.64 35.96
C ASN A 38 -40.69 11.22 34.49
N ALA A 39 -41.56 11.72 33.60
CA ALA A 39 -41.53 11.41 32.17
C ALA A 39 -40.23 11.86 31.45
N ASP A 40 -39.63 12.98 31.87
CA ASP A 40 -38.35 13.45 31.32
C ASP A 40 -37.19 12.53 31.72
N GLY A 41 -37.17 12.07 32.97
CA GLY A 41 -36.22 11.09 33.49
C GLY A 41 -36.30 9.76 32.75
N LEU A 42 -37.52 9.34 32.38
CA LEU A 42 -37.72 8.15 31.54
C LEU A 42 -37.13 8.36 30.14
N ARG A 43 -37.42 9.48 29.50
CA ARG A 43 -36.89 9.83 28.17
C ARG A 43 -35.37 9.86 28.15
N HIS A 44 -34.75 10.53 29.13
CA HIS A 44 -33.29 10.58 29.24
C HIS A 44 -32.68 9.21 29.54
N ALA A 45 -33.34 8.39 30.37
CA ALA A 45 -32.87 7.04 30.66
C ALA A 45 -32.90 6.14 29.41
N GLU A 46 -33.96 6.23 28.61
CA GLU A 46 -34.08 5.51 27.33
C GLU A 46 -33.04 5.98 26.31
N LEU A 47 -32.80 7.29 26.19
CA LEU A 47 -31.79 7.84 25.30
C LEU A 47 -30.38 7.39 25.71
N MET A 48 -30.08 7.42 27.01
CA MET A 48 -28.78 7.01 27.54
C MET A 48 -28.53 5.52 27.27
N LEU A 49 -29.55 4.67 27.43
CA LEU A 49 -29.46 3.26 27.08
C LEU A 49 -29.27 3.04 25.58
N ALA A 50 -29.97 3.80 24.73
CA ALA A 50 -29.84 3.70 23.29
C ALA A 50 -28.42 4.08 22.83
N ASN A 51 -27.88 5.18 23.33
CA ASN A 51 -26.48 5.61 23.08
C ASN A 51 -25.50 4.55 23.56
N PHE A 52 -25.63 4.08 24.79
CA PHE A 52 -24.78 3.03 25.33
C PHE A 52 -24.81 1.75 24.48
N SER A 53 -26.00 1.35 24.02
CA SER A 53 -26.15 0.17 23.15
C SER A 53 -25.53 0.38 21.77
N TYR A 54 -25.67 1.58 21.20
CA TYR A 54 -25.03 1.94 19.93
C TYR A 54 -23.51 1.96 20.06
N ASP A 55 -22.95 2.56 21.10
CA ASP A 55 -21.51 2.65 21.31
C ASP A 55 -20.86 1.27 21.48
N LEU A 56 -21.57 0.31 22.09
CA LEU A 56 -21.09 -1.06 22.24
C LEU A 56 -21.26 -1.93 21.00
N TYR A 57 -22.35 -1.74 20.25
CA TYR A 57 -22.81 -2.72 19.26
C TYR A 57 -23.13 -2.14 17.89
N GLY A 58 -22.84 -0.87 17.65
CA GLY A 58 -23.01 -0.22 16.36
C GLY A 58 -21.97 -0.68 15.35
N VAL A 59 -22.34 -0.64 14.07
CA VAL A 59 -21.45 -1.00 12.95
C VAL A 59 -20.19 -0.13 12.91
N HIS A 60 -20.24 1.10 13.43
CA HIS A 60 -19.06 1.97 13.52
C HIS A 60 -17.92 1.36 14.35
N THR A 61 -18.20 0.38 15.24
CA THR A 61 -17.17 -0.34 16.00
C THR A 61 -16.23 -1.16 15.11
N LEU A 62 -16.62 -1.44 13.87
CA LEU A 62 -15.78 -2.12 12.87
C LEU A 62 -14.65 -1.23 12.33
N GLN A 63 -14.65 0.07 12.65
CA GLN A 63 -13.58 0.97 12.27
C GLN A 63 -12.28 0.56 12.95
N GLN A 64 -11.36 -0.01 12.17
CA GLN A 64 -10.00 -0.25 12.65
C GLN A 64 -9.20 1.05 12.59
N HIS A 65 -8.50 1.38 13.67
CA HIS A 65 -7.73 2.62 13.77
C HIS A 65 -6.31 2.36 13.25
N TYR A 66 -6.05 2.57 11.95
CA TYR A 66 -4.69 2.59 11.42
C TYR A 66 -4.48 3.78 10.48
N TRP A 67 -3.48 4.61 10.81
CA TRP A 67 -3.07 5.83 10.08
C TRP A 67 -1.69 5.66 9.41
N TYR A 68 -1.14 4.44 9.26
CA TYR A 68 0.29 4.34 8.92
C TYR A 68 0.78 3.28 7.93
N TRP A 69 -0.07 2.44 7.35
CA TRP A 69 0.39 1.44 6.37
C TRP A 69 -0.65 1.25 5.27
N ASP A 70 -0.32 1.77 4.08
CA ASP A 70 -0.91 1.39 2.80
C ASP A 70 -0.42 -0.05 2.54
N ASP A 71 -1.23 -1.06 2.85
CA ASP A 71 -1.00 -2.39 2.30
C ASP A 71 -1.80 -2.50 1.00
N ASP A 72 -1.08 -2.32 -0.12
CA ASP A 72 -1.52 -2.48 -1.52
C ASP A 72 -2.00 -3.93 -1.87
N GLU A 73 -2.30 -4.77 -0.88
CA GLU A 73 -2.64 -6.21 -1.05
C GLU A 73 -4.11 -6.53 -0.70
N GLU A 74 -5.06 -5.60 -0.83
CA GLU A 74 -6.49 -5.96 -0.76
C GLU A 74 -7.01 -6.47 -2.12
N ASP A 75 -7.55 -7.70 -2.15
CA ASP A 75 -8.34 -8.20 -3.28
C ASP A 75 -9.67 -7.41 -3.37
N PRO A 76 -9.94 -6.68 -4.48
CA PRO A 76 -11.17 -5.91 -4.66
C PRO A 76 -12.46 -6.73 -4.52
N LEU A 77 -12.40 -8.05 -4.80
CA LEU A 77 -13.53 -8.97 -4.67
C LEU A 77 -13.89 -9.19 -3.20
N GLU A 78 -12.91 -9.26 -2.32
CA GLU A 78 -13.11 -9.52 -0.89
C GLU A 78 -13.63 -8.29 -0.14
N ARG A 79 -13.17 -7.07 -0.51
CA ARG A 79 -13.74 -5.80 -0.04
C ARG A 79 -15.20 -5.63 -0.45
N SER A 80 -15.56 -6.04 -1.67
CA SER A 80 -16.97 -6.04 -2.12
C SER A 80 -17.84 -6.98 -1.27
N ASN A 81 -17.29 -8.12 -0.85
CA ASN A 81 -18.02 -9.12 -0.06
C ASN A 81 -18.24 -8.68 1.40
N SER A 82 -17.28 -7.99 2.03
CA SER A 82 -17.46 -7.45 3.40
C SER A 82 -18.52 -6.35 3.46
N LEU A 83 -18.60 -5.49 2.43
CA LEU A 83 -19.61 -4.43 2.31
C LEU A 83 -21.04 -4.97 2.13
N ARG A 84 -21.21 -6.06 1.36
CA ARG A 84 -22.53 -6.71 1.19
C ARG A 84 -23.14 -7.20 2.51
N MET A 85 -22.32 -7.61 3.47
CA MET A 85 -22.81 -8.09 4.78
C MET A 85 -23.55 -7.01 5.58
N LEU A 86 -23.27 -5.73 5.32
CA LEU A 86 -23.88 -4.59 6.01
C LEU A 86 -25.25 -4.21 5.42
N GLU A 87 -25.39 -4.35 4.09
CA GLU A 87 -26.61 -4.02 3.35
C GLU A 87 -27.79 -4.92 3.75
N ASP A 88 -27.52 -6.18 4.09
CA ASP A 88 -28.54 -7.16 4.45
C ASP A 88 -28.96 -7.10 5.93
N LEU A 89 -28.46 -6.14 6.71
CA LEU A 89 -28.79 -6.06 8.14
C LEU A 89 -30.19 -5.50 8.38
N SER A 90 -31.05 -6.28 9.03
CA SER A 90 -32.34 -5.82 9.56
C SER A 90 -32.18 -4.93 10.80
N ASP A 91 -33.16 -4.07 11.13
CA ASP A 91 -33.04 -3.06 12.20
C ASP A 91 -32.70 -3.63 13.60
N ASP A 92 -32.94 -4.93 13.82
CA ASP A 92 -32.60 -5.66 15.05
C ASP A 92 -31.37 -6.55 14.94
N GLU A 93 -30.67 -6.54 13.80
CA GLU A 93 -29.37 -7.14 13.60
C GLU A 93 -28.26 -6.09 13.57
N THR A 94 -27.06 -6.53 13.96
CA THR A 94 -25.85 -5.73 13.87
C THR A 94 -24.62 -6.60 13.59
N ILE A 95 -23.57 -5.96 13.10
CA ILE A 95 -22.21 -6.49 13.06
C ILE A 95 -21.37 -5.54 13.89
N ALA A 96 -20.69 -6.05 14.92
CA ALA A 96 -19.90 -5.23 15.82
C ALA A 96 -18.53 -5.87 16.09
N GLN A 97 -17.54 -5.02 16.34
CA GLN A 97 -16.25 -5.45 16.88
C GLN A 97 -16.43 -5.77 18.37
N LEU A 98 -16.27 -7.03 18.72
CA LEU A 98 -16.28 -7.50 20.11
C LEU A 98 -14.85 -7.79 20.56
N ALA A 99 -14.66 -8.03 21.86
CA ALA A 99 -13.33 -8.34 22.41
C ALA A 99 -12.71 -9.62 21.83
N ASN A 100 -13.50 -10.48 21.19
CA ASN A 100 -13.07 -11.69 20.49
C ASN A 100 -13.18 -11.57 18.96
N GLY A 101 -13.24 -10.34 18.44
CA GLY A 101 -13.31 -10.03 17.01
C GLY A 101 -14.70 -9.65 16.52
N GLN A 102 -14.83 -9.45 15.21
CA GLN A 102 -16.10 -9.12 14.56
C GLN A 102 -17.10 -10.26 14.73
N LYS A 103 -18.36 -9.92 15.03
CA LYS A 103 -19.51 -10.84 15.14
C LYS A 103 -20.79 -10.21 14.60
N ARG A 104 -21.53 -10.96 13.75
CA ARG A 104 -22.93 -10.67 13.37
C ARG A 104 -23.86 -11.33 14.39
N PHE A 105 -24.83 -10.59 14.92
CA PHE A 105 -25.81 -11.13 15.87
C PHE A 105 -27.07 -10.25 15.93
N ARG A 106 -28.13 -10.81 16.52
CA ARG A 106 -29.40 -10.13 16.77
C ARG A 106 -29.39 -9.47 18.14
N LEU A 107 -29.83 -8.22 18.21
CA LEU A 107 -29.93 -7.45 19.45
C LEU A 107 -31.24 -7.80 20.18
N PRO A 108 -31.19 -8.05 21.49
CA PRO A 108 -32.39 -8.10 22.32
C PRO A 108 -33.18 -6.80 22.22
N GLU A 109 -34.49 -6.85 22.47
CA GLU A 109 -35.38 -5.70 22.36
C GLU A 109 -34.90 -4.48 23.19
N ASP A 110 -34.41 -4.75 24.40
CA ASP A 110 -33.85 -3.74 25.30
C ASP A 110 -32.52 -3.12 24.86
N TYR A 111 -31.85 -3.71 23.87
CA TYR A 111 -30.58 -3.21 23.31
C TYR A 111 -30.72 -2.83 21.83
N SER A 112 -31.92 -2.95 21.26
CA SER A 112 -32.21 -2.54 19.88
C SER A 112 -32.25 -1.01 19.80
N PHE A 113 -31.06 -0.40 19.70
CA PHE A 113 -30.89 1.06 19.71
C PHE A 113 -31.65 1.73 18.58
N ILE A 114 -31.75 1.14 17.38
CA ILE A 114 -32.53 1.70 16.26
C ILE A 114 -34.02 1.81 16.65
N LYS A 115 -34.60 0.76 17.24
CA LYS A 115 -36.00 0.79 17.70
C LYS A 115 -36.21 1.84 18.78
N LYS A 116 -35.29 1.95 19.74
CA LYS A 116 -35.36 2.95 20.82
C LYS A 116 -35.24 4.38 20.30
N TYR A 117 -34.28 4.65 19.42
CA TYR A 117 -34.15 5.95 18.77
C TYR A 117 -35.40 6.32 17.97
N LYS A 118 -36.01 5.38 17.23
CA LYS A 118 -37.28 5.61 16.54
C LYS A 118 -38.43 5.95 17.51
N ALA A 119 -38.54 5.25 18.64
CA ALA A 119 -39.56 5.55 19.63
C ALA A 119 -39.38 6.93 20.28
N LEU A 120 -38.14 7.31 20.58
CA LEU A 120 -37.79 8.62 21.13
C LEU A 120 -37.95 9.76 20.10
N ALA A 121 -37.75 9.49 18.81
CA ALA A 121 -37.92 10.44 17.72
C ALA A 121 -39.37 10.95 17.57
N GLU A 122 -40.37 10.15 17.98
CA GLU A 122 -41.79 10.51 17.93
C GLU A 122 -42.24 11.37 19.12
N GLN A 123 -41.38 11.57 20.13
CA GLN A 123 -41.67 12.41 21.28
C GLN A 123 -41.44 13.91 20.97
N PRO A 124 -42.19 14.85 21.57
CA PRO A 124 -42.15 16.27 21.20
C PRO A 124 -40.88 17.03 21.61
N ASP A 125 -39.91 16.39 22.27
CA ASP A 125 -38.68 17.02 22.75
C ASP A 125 -37.80 17.49 21.59
N VAL A 126 -37.60 18.80 21.48
CA VAL A 126 -36.85 19.44 20.39
C VAL A 126 -35.35 19.10 20.44
N TYR A 127 -34.75 19.14 21.63
CA TYR A 127 -33.31 18.95 21.80
C TYR A 127 -32.91 17.51 21.50
N ILE A 128 -33.69 16.56 22.01
CA ILE A 128 -33.43 15.13 21.81
C ILE A 128 -33.68 14.73 20.35
N ARG A 129 -34.74 15.25 19.71
CA ARG A 129 -35.03 14.96 18.29
C ARG A 129 -33.90 15.40 17.36
N LYS A 130 -33.28 16.56 17.61
CA LYS A 130 -32.13 17.03 16.82
C LYS A 130 -31.03 15.97 16.76
N ASP A 131 -30.59 15.49 17.92
CA ASP A 131 -29.49 14.53 18.01
C ASP A 131 -29.88 13.14 17.50
N ILE A 132 -31.12 12.70 17.74
CA ILE A 132 -31.60 11.40 17.29
C ILE A 132 -31.70 11.34 15.77
N PHE A 133 -32.19 12.40 15.10
CA PHE A 133 -32.36 12.38 13.66
C PHE A 133 -31.01 12.26 12.94
N SER A 134 -30.00 13.03 13.36
CA SER A 134 -28.65 12.89 12.79
C SER A 134 -28.03 11.54 13.12
N ARG A 135 -28.21 11.02 14.35
CA ARG A 135 -27.72 9.70 14.76
C ARG A 135 -28.31 8.56 13.93
N LEU A 136 -29.63 8.54 13.76
CA LEU A 136 -30.32 7.53 12.95
C LEU A 136 -29.86 7.60 11.49
N ALA A 137 -29.72 8.81 10.95
CA ALA A 137 -29.23 9.01 9.59
C ALA A 137 -27.81 8.41 9.42
N THR A 138 -26.88 8.73 10.32
CA THR A 138 -25.51 8.17 10.32
C THR A 138 -25.50 6.66 10.50
N ILE A 139 -26.36 6.09 11.36
CA ILE A 139 -26.48 4.64 11.53
C ILE A 139 -26.83 3.97 10.20
N TYR A 140 -27.80 4.51 9.46
CA TYR A 140 -28.21 3.93 8.18
C TYR A 140 -27.17 4.14 7.08
N GLU A 141 -26.44 5.26 7.07
CA GLU A 141 -25.29 5.44 6.17
C GLU A 141 -24.20 4.37 6.41
N ASN A 142 -23.85 4.12 7.67
CA ASN A 142 -22.85 3.11 8.05
C ASN A 142 -23.30 1.67 7.73
N ARG A 143 -24.61 1.47 7.57
CA ARG A 143 -25.22 0.19 7.18
C ARG A 143 -25.50 0.11 5.68
N PHE A 144 -25.05 1.07 4.89
CA PHE A 144 -25.32 1.16 3.45
C PHE A 144 -26.81 1.13 3.10
N HIS A 145 -27.65 1.78 3.93
CA HIS A 145 -29.09 1.97 3.74
C HIS A 145 -29.42 3.43 3.38
N PRO A 146 -29.03 3.93 2.20
CA PRO A 146 -29.09 5.35 1.86
C PRO A 146 -30.50 5.94 1.83
N GLU A 147 -31.52 5.17 1.41
CA GLU A 147 -32.91 5.63 1.43
C GLU A 147 -33.41 5.94 2.84
N LYS A 148 -33.14 5.03 3.79
CA LYS A 148 -33.46 5.24 5.20
C LYS A 148 -32.65 6.40 5.76
N ALA A 149 -31.37 6.53 5.42
CA ALA A 149 -30.55 7.65 5.85
C ALA A 149 -31.09 9.00 5.38
N LEU A 150 -31.50 9.10 4.11
CA LEU A 150 -32.10 10.32 3.54
C LEU A 150 -33.40 10.72 4.22
N GLU A 151 -34.23 9.76 4.63
CA GLU A 151 -35.45 10.04 5.39
C GLU A 151 -35.11 10.82 6.67
N TRP A 152 -34.12 10.34 7.44
CA TRP A 152 -33.72 10.95 8.70
C TRP A 152 -33.00 12.29 8.50
N TRP A 153 -32.14 12.42 7.48
CA TRP A 153 -31.51 13.71 7.17
C TRP A 153 -32.54 14.78 6.76
N ARG A 154 -33.58 14.41 6.00
CA ARG A 154 -34.65 15.36 5.64
C ARG A 154 -35.44 15.85 6.85
N ARG A 155 -35.63 15.00 7.86
CA ARG A 155 -36.24 15.41 9.14
C ARG A 155 -35.26 16.27 9.96
N HIS A 156 -33.97 15.94 9.97
CA HIS A 156 -32.94 16.73 10.66
C HIS A 156 -32.79 18.16 10.13
N ARG A 157 -33.15 18.39 8.85
CA ARG A 157 -33.16 19.71 8.21
C ARG A 157 -33.96 20.77 9.00
N GLU A 158 -34.98 20.39 9.78
CA GLU A 158 -35.71 21.32 10.66
C GLU A 158 -34.79 22.02 11.68
N PHE A 159 -33.75 21.32 12.15
CA PHE A 159 -32.87 21.79 13.22
C PHE A 159 -31.53 22.32 12.74
N ASP A 160 -30.99 21.72 11.67
CA ASP A 160 -29.72 22.10 11.07
C ASP A 160 -29.77 21.92 9.54
N PRO A 161 -30.31 22.92 8.81
CA PRO A 161 -30.45 22.83 7.36
C PRO A 161 -29.11 22.66 6.66
N GLU A 162 -28.06 23.36 7.12
CA GLU A 162 -26.75 23.34 6.49
C GLU A 162 -26.13 21.94 6.53
N MET A 163 -26.08 21.33 7.71
CA MET A 163 -25.55 19.97 7.86
C MET A 163 -26.41 18.95 7.12
N ALA A 164 -27.74 19.04 7.23
CA ALA A 164 -28.64 18.12 6.55
C ALA A 164 -28.50 18.19 5.03
N ASP A 165 -28.40 19.40 4.47
CA ASP A 165 -28.27 19.62 3.03
C ASP A 165 -26.95 19.08 2.50
N GLN A 166 -25.84 19.32 3.21
CA GLN A 166 -24.54 18.72 2.87
C GLN A 166 -24.61 17.19 2.84
N ARG A 167 -25.24 16.56 3.83
CA ARG A 167 -25.35 15.08 3.90
C ARG A 167 -26.31 14.52 2.86
N ILE A 168 -27.42 15.20 2.59
CA ILE A 168 -28.36 14.84 1.53
C ILE A 168 -27.67 14.96 0.17
N GLU A 169 -26.88 16.01 -0.08
CA GLU A 169 -26.11 16.16 -1.31
C GLU A 169 -25.07 15.04 -1.46
N GLN A 170 -24.40 14.64 -0.38
CA GLN A 170 -23.45 13.52 -0.40
C GLN A 170 -24.09 12.17 -0.79
N ILE A 171 -25.37 11.96 -0.51
CA ILE A 171 -26.08 10.71 -0.86
C ILE A 171 -26.80 10.83 -2.20
N ALA A 172 -27.64 11.85 -2.34
CA ALA A 172 -28.60 12.03 -3.44
C ALA A 172 -28.16 13.05 -4.50
N GLY A 173 -27.07 13.78 -4.27
CA GLY A 173 -26.52 14.73 -5.23
C GLY A 173 -25.93 14.04 -6.45
N ASN A 174 -25.84 14.78 -7.55
CA ASN A 174 -25.13 14.34 -8.75
C ASN A 174 -23.64 14.55 -8.52
N LEU A 175 -22.98 13.52 -7.99
CA LEU A 175 -21.57 13.57 -7.65
C LEU A 175 -20.73 12.87 -8.70
N GLY A 176 -19.50 13.31 -8.86
CA GLY A 176 -18.53 12.57 -9.65
C GLY A 176 -17.15 13.18 -9.60
N CYS A 177 -16.15 12.32 -9.73
CA CYS A 177 -14.74 12.66 -9.68
C CYS A 177 -13.97 11.85 -10.71
N PHE A 178 -12.95 12.47 -11.31
CA PHE A 178 -11.99 11.74 -12.11
C PHE A 178 -11.06 10.93 -11.20
N GLN A 179 -10.76 9.70 -11.59
CA GLN A 179 -9.75 8.89 -10.94
C GLN A 179 -8.35 9.30 -11.42
N SER A 180 -7.35 9.00 -10.61
CA SER A 180 -5.95 9.27 -10.95
C SER A 180 -5.58 8.60 -12.28
N VAL A 181 -4.87 9.33 -13.13
CA VAL A 181 -4.46 8.84 -14.45
C VAL A 181 -3.00 9.20 -14.70
N LYS A 182 -2.26 8.25 -15.30
CA LYS A 182 -0.87 8.46 -15.73
C LYS A 182 -0.85 9.20 -17.08
N ALA A 183 0.32 9.74 -17.43
CA ALA A 183 0.56 10.21 -18.78
C ALA A 183 0.36 9.07 -19.80
N GLN A 184 -0.16 9.40 -20.97
CA GLN A 184 -0.54 8.43 -21.99
C GLN A 184 0.07 8.81 -23.33
N VAL A 185 0.36 7.78 -24.14
CA VAL A 185 0.96 7.96 -25.45
C VAL A 185 -0.02 8.66 -26.40
N PHE A 186 0.44 9.73 -27.05
CA PHE A 186 -0.31 10.41 -28.10
C PHE A 186 -0.51 9.53 -29.34
N GLY A 187 -1.67 9.64 -29.99
CA GLY A 187 -2.03 8.89 -31.22
C GLY A 187 -3.20 7.93 -31.04
N LYS A 188 -3.60 7.65 -29.80
CA LYS A 188 -4.87 6.99 -29.45
C LYS A 188 -5.70 7.91 -28.54
N PRO A 189 -7.03 7.72 -28.44
CA PRO A 189 -7.82 8.41 -27.44
C PRO A 189 -7.27 8.17 -26.03
N LEU A 190 -7.13 9.24 -25.25
CA LEU A 190 -6.70 9.15 -23.86
C LEU A 190 -7.84 8.55 -23.03
N ARG A 191 -7.54 7.58 -22.19
CA ARG A 191 -8.51 6.94 -21.30
C ARG A 191 -8.45 7.56 -19.92
N VAL A 192 -9.60 7.94 -19.37
CA VAL A 192 -9.69 8.44 -18.00
C VAL A 192 -10.93 7.87 -17.33
N ASP A 193 -10.75 7.32 -16.13
CA ASP A 193 -11.84 6.77 -15.36
C ASP A 193 -12.55 7.88 -14.58
N PHE A 194 -13.87 7.80 -14.56
CA PHE A 194 -14.75 8.73 -13.89
C PHE A 194 -15.70 7.95 -12.98
N GLN A 195 -15.58 8.18 -11.69
CA GLN A 195 -16.49 7.66 -10.69
C GLN A 195 -17.62 8.65 -10.52
N PHE A 196 -18.87 8.19 -10.55
CA PHE A 196 -20.03 9.06 -10.42
C PHE A 196 -21.19 8.39 -9.71
N ARG A 197 -22.09 9.22 -9.18
CA ARG A 197 -23.30 8.83 -8.47
C ARG A 197 -24.48 9.69 -8.89
N ASN A 198 -25.64 9.07 -9.09
CA ASN A 198 -26.94 9.68 -9.43
C ASN A 198 -27.01 10.49 -10.73
N ALA A 199 -25.89 10.98 -11.26
CA ALA A 199 -25.84 11.83 -12.42
C ALA A 199 -26.25 11.07 -13.69
N PRO A 200 -27.28 11.52 -14.43
CA PRO A 200 -27.71 10.88 -15.67
C PRO A 200 -26.92 11.36 -16.90
N ARG A 201 -26.13 12.42 -16.75
CA ARG A 201 -25.28 12.98 -17.81
C ARG A 201 -24.11 13.76 -17.20
N VAL A 202 -23.08 13.98 -18.00
CA VAL A 202 -21.97 14.87 -17.69
C VAL A 202 -21.62 15.69 -18.93
N ASN A 203 -21.36 16.97 -18.75
CA ASN A 203 -20.81 17.83 -19.78
C ASN A 203 -19.28 17.88 -19.63
N LEU A 204 -18.56 17.43 -20.65
CA LEU A 204 -17.11 17.40 -20.66
C LEU A 204 -16.56 18.57 -21.49
N LYS A 205 -15.64 19.32 -20.90
CA LYS A 205 -14.93 20.45 -21.54
C LYS A 205 -13.43 20.19 -21.49
N LEU A 206 -12.79 20.26 -22.65
CA LEU A 206 -11.36 20.04 -22.79
C LEU A 206 -10.67 21.35 -23.17
N TYR A 207 -9.64 21.74 -22.43
CA TYR A 207 -8.84 22.93 -22.68
C TYR A 207 -7.37 22.59 -22.88
N ARG A 208 -6.64 23.39 -23.66
CA ARG A 208 -5.19 23.25 -23.81
C ARG A 208 -4.45 23.87 -22.62
N LEU A 209 -3.39 23.21 -22.14
CA LEU A 209 -2.50 23.76 -21.12
C LEU A 209 -1.18 24.29 -21.72
N ASP A 210 -0.76 25.45 -21.27
CA ASP A 210 0.51 26.09 -21.64
C ASP A 210 1.69 25.58 -20.78
N MET A 211 2.15 24.36 -21.08
CA MET A 211 3.26 23.74 -20.36
C MET A 211 4.56 24.55 -20.35
N PRO A 212 4.99 25.20 -21.45
CA PRO A 212 6.15 26.09 -21.42
C PRO A 212 6.00 27.24 -20.42
N GLY A 213 4.84 27.91 -20.41
CA GLY A 213 4.57 28.98 -19.45
C GLY A 213 4.51 28.50 -18.00
N ILE A 214 3.92 27.32 -17.77
CA ILE A 214 3.89 26.68 -16.44
C ILE A 214 5.32 26.40 -15.97
N LEU A 215 6.14 25.79 -16.82
CA LEU A 215 7.52 25.45 -16.49
C LEU A 215 8.37 26.68 -16.13
N GLN A 216 8.21 27.78 -16.88
CA GLN A 216 8.91 29.03 -16.60
C GLN A 216 8.48 29.63 -15.26
N GLU A 217 7.20 29.57 -14.91
CA GLU A 217 6.70 30.05 -13.62
C GLU A 217 7.19 29.16 -12.47
N CYS A 218 7.22 27.83 -12.65
CA CYS A 218 7.81 26.91 -11.67
C CYS A 218 9.29 27.26 -11.41
N LYS A 219 10.10 27.40 -12.46
CA LYS A 219 11.50 27.83 -12.34
C LYS A 219 11.60 29.18 -11.62
N LYS A 220 10.76 30.16 -11.98
CA LYS A 220 10.73 31.48 -11.33
C LYS A 220 10.41 31.40 -9.83
N ARG A 221 9.47 30.55 -9.41
CA ARG A 221 9.11 30.32 -8.01
C ARG A 221 10.26 29.67 -7.24
N ILE A 222 10.87 28.62 -7.79
CA ILE A 222 12.07 27.98 -7.23
C ILE A 222 13.19 29.00 -7.03
N LEU A 223 13.42 29.89 -8.02
CA LEU A 223 14.44 30.92 -7.97
C LEU A 223 14.23 31.97 -6.87
N LYS A 224 12.99 32.17 -6.37
CA LYS A 224 12.72 33.04 -5.22
C LYS A 224 13.23 32.46 -3.90
N GLY A 225 13.39 31.13 -3.82
CA GLY A 225 13.94 30.46 -2.64
C GLY A 225 12.96 30.25 -1.49
N ASP A 226 11.66 30.43 -1.72
CA ASP A 226 10.63 30.15 -0.72
C ASP A 226 10.52 28.63 -0.48
N ARG A 227 10.61 28.18 0.78
CA ARG A 227 10.62 26.74 1.13
C ARG A 227 9.42 25.95 0.58
N HIS A 228 8.26 26.59 0.42
CA HIS A 228 7.06 25.96 -0.13
C HIS A 228 7.15 25.71 -1.65
N ASP A 229 7.96 26.50 -2.36
CA ASP A 229 8.11 26.44 -3.83
C ASP A 229 9.25 25.50 -4.27
N LEU A 230 10.05 25.01 -3.32
CA LEU A 230 11.26 24.23 -3.59
C LEU A 230 11.03 22.73 -3.72
N ASN A 231 9.83 22.24 -3.45
CA ASN A 231 9.42 20.84 -3.62
C ASN A 231 8.32 20.71 -4.67
N TYR A 232 8.48 21.37 -5.82
CA TYR A 232 7.48 21.34 -6.87
C TYR A 232 7.50 20.01 -7.62
N ARG A 233 6.39 19.26 -7.56
CA ARG A 233 6.19 18.04 -8.35
C ARG A 233 5.13 18.28 -9.41
N PHE A 234 5.39 17.88 -10.64
CA PHE A 234 4.35 17.91 -11.68
C PHE A 234 3.15 17.02 -11.35
N GLU A 235 3.29 16.06 -10.42
CA GLU A 235 2.18 15.31 -9.83
C GLU A 235 1.10 16.23 -9.22
N HIS A 236 1.49 17.40 -8.70
CA HIS A 236 0.59 18.40 -8.11
C HIS A 236 0.08 19.44 -9.12
N LEU A 237 0.19 19.17 -10.43
CA LEU A 237 -0.23 20.11 -11.47
C LEU A 237 -1.71 20.50 -11.33
N GLY A 238 -2.57 19.57 -10.92
CA GLY A 238 -3.99 19.82 -10.74
C GLY A 238 -4.29 20.89 -9.67
N SER A 239 -3.69 20.78 -8.48
CA SER A 239 -3.89 21.78 -7.41
C SER A 239 -3.29 23.13 -7.79
N TRP A 240 -2.11 23.13 -8.43
CA TRP A 240 -1.45 24.35 -8.87
C TRP A 240 -2.28 25.13 -9.91
N LEU A 241 -2.99 24.44 -10.80
CA LEU A 241 -3.87 25.08 -11.77
C LEU A 241 -5.10 25.74 -11.13
N LEU A 242 -5.50 25.28 -9.94
CA LEU A 242 -6.61 25.84 -9.16
C LEU A 242 -6.21 27.05 -8.30
N ASP A 243 -4.90 27.29 -8.09
CA ASP A 243 -4.43 28.50 -7.41
C ASP A 243 -4.81 29.78 -8.17
N LYS A 244 -4.86 30.91 -7.47
CA LYS A 244 -5.26 32.24 -8.00
C LYS A 244 -4.57 32.70 -9.29
N ASN A 245 -3.45 32.07 -9.67
CA ASN A 245 -2.66 32.38 -10.87
C ASN A 245 -2.55 31.22 -11.87
N GLY A 246 -3.07 30.03 -11.57
CA GLY A 246 -2.97 28.84 -12.43
C GLY A 246 -3.87 28.91 -13.66
N SER A 247 -5.05 29.51 -13.51
CA SER A 247 -6.07 29.62 -14.56
C SER A 247 -5.58 30.30 -15.84
N LYS A 248 -4.61 31.22 -15.77
CA LYS A 248 -4.03 31.90 -16.95
C LYS A 248 -3.24 30.96 -17.90
N TYR A 249 -2.89 29.77 -17.42
CA TYR A 249 -2.22 28.73 -18.21
C TYR A 249 -3.21 27.71 -18.81
N ILE A 250 -4.50 27.81 -18.47
CA ILE A 250 -5.59 27.15 -19.17
C ILE A 250 -5.95 28.05 -20.35
N LYS A 251 -5.70 27.58 -21.56
CA LYS A 251 -5.83 28.36 -22.79
C LYS A 251 -7.13 28.04 -23.49
N GLU A 252 -7.10 27.87 -24.81
CA GLU A 252 -8.26 27.66 -25.64
C GLU A 252 -9.03 26.39 -25.28
N LYS A 253 -10.36 26.48 -25.41
CA LYS A 253 -11.26 25.34 -25.35
C LYS A 253 -11.13 24.55 -26.64
N VAL A 254 -10.64 23.33 -26.55
CA VAL A 254 -10.39 22.42 -27.67
C VAL A 254 -11.70 21.75 -28.10
N ARG A 255 -12.50 21.30 -27.13
CA ARG A 255 -13.73 20.55 -27.38
C ARG A 255 -14.68 20.65 -26.18
N GLU A 256 -15.99 20.55 -26.45
CA GLU A 256 -17.04 20.40 -25.45
C GLU A 256 -18.08 19.42 -25.97
N TRP A 257 -18.52 18.48 -25.13
CA TRP A 257 -19.53 17.48 -25.51
C TRP A 257 -20.23 16.91 -24.27
N ASP A 258 -21.47 16.45 -24.45
CA ASP A 258 -22.24 15.77 -23.41
C ASP A 258 -22.12 14.26 -23.53
N VAL A 259 -22.07 13.58 -22.38
CA VAL A 259 -22.09 12.12 -22.28
C VAL A 259 -23.26 11.70 -21.41
N VAL A 260 -24.07 10.76 -21.91
CA VAL A 260 -25.13 10.12 -21.12
C VAL A 260 -24.48 9.13 -20.15
N LEU A 261 -24.88 9.21 -18.89
CA LEU A 261 -24.39 8.34 -17.83
C LEU A 261 -25.52 7.44 -17.33
N GLU A 262 -25.15 6.24 -16.91
CA GLU A 262 -26.09 5.24 -16.39
C GLU A 262 -25.80 4.97 -14.90
N PRO A 263 -26.36 5.78 -13.98
CA PRO A 263 -26.13 5.62 -12.55
C PRO A 263 -26.70 4.29 -12.05
N LEU A 264 -26.04 3.70 -11.05
CA LEU A 264 -26.55 2.51 -10.38
C LEU A 264 -27.73 2.85 -9.46
N PRO A 265 -28.66 1.91 -9.23
CA PRO A 265 -29.70 2.09 -8.23
C PRO A 265 -29.09 2.20 -6.81
N ASN A 266 -29.91 2.63 -5.85
CA ASN A 266 -29.55 2.74 -4.43
C ASN A 266 -28.34 3.65 -4.16
N TYR A 267 -28.20 4.75 -4.91
CA TYR A 267 -27.18 5.78 -4.67
C TYR A 267 -25.75 5.22 -4.69
N ARG A 268 -25.49 4.18 -5.49
CA ARG A 268 -24.16 3.57 -5.60
C ARG A 268 -23.30 4.30 -6.62
N ASP A 269 -22.00 4.28 -6.35
CA ASP A 269 -21.00 4.77 -7.29
C ASP A 269 -20.83 3.80 -8.45
N ARG A 270 -20.73 4.33 -9.66
CA ARG A 270 -20.32 3.60 -10.85
C ARG A 270 -19.05 4.23 -11.40
N ILE A 271 -18.13 3.40 -11.88
CA ILE A 271 -16.96 3.86 -12.63
C ILE A 271 -17.23 3.62 -14.11
N THR A 272 -16.95 4.62 -14.93
CA THR A 272 -16.93 4.52 -16.39
C THR A 272 -15.63 5.09 -16.92
N THR A 273 -15.13 4.55 -18.02
CA THR A 273 -13.96 5.10 -18.71
C THR A 273 -14.39 6.00 -19.85
N PHE A 274 -13.87 7.23 -19.91
CA PHE A 274 -14.03 8.09 -21.08
C PHE A 274 -12.83 7.96 -22.01
N GLU A 275 -13.11 7.95 -23.31
CA GLU A 275 -12.11 8.05 -24.37
C GLU A 275 -12.08 9.48 -24.93
N VAL A 276 -10.97 10.18 -24.68
CA VAL A 276 -10.79 11.59 -25.01
C VAL A 276 -9.77 11.71 -26.13
N ALA A 277 -10.27 11.91 -27.36
CA ALA A 277 -9.42 12.22 -28.50
C ALA A 277 -8.88 13.66 -28.41
N VAL A 278 -7.57 13.81 -28.61
CA VAL A 278 -6.87 15.10 -28.56
C VAL A 278 -6.25 15.42 -29.94
N PRO A 279 -6.23 16.69 -30.37
CA PRO A 279 -5.79 17.06 -31.72
C PRO A 279 -4.27 17.06 -31.90
N SER A 280 -3.52 17.25 -30.81
CA SER A 280 -2.07 17.34 -30.81
C SER A 280 -1.47 16.83 -29.50
N PRO A 281 -0.18 16.48 -29.46
CA PRO A 281 0.49 16.11 -28.21
C PRO A 281 0.60 17.32 -27.26
N GLY A 282 0.65 17.02 -25.97
CA GLY A 282 0.79 18.00 -24.90
C GLY A 282 -0.16 17.76 -23.74
N ALA A 283 -0.28 18.77 -22.88
CA ALA A 283 -1.14 18.72 -21.71
C ALA A 283 -2.49 19.38 -21.95
N TYR A 284 -3.53 18.79 -21.38
CA TYR A 284 -4.90 19.23 -21.47
C TYR A 284 -5.56 19.29 -20.10
N TRP A 285 -6.53 20.17 -19.94
CA TRP A 285 -7.34 20.29 -18.74
C TRP A 285 -8.75 19.79 -19.06
N LEU A 286 -9.11 18.63 -18.52
CA LEU A 286 -10.43 18.06 -18.68
C LEU A 286 -11.30 18.50 -17.49
N VAL A 287 -12.46 19.06 -17.78
CA VAL A 287 -13.46 19.47 -16.81
C VAL A 287 -14.73 18.66 -17.06
N ALA A 288 -15.23 18.01 -16.01
CA ALA A 288 -16.55 17.39 -15.96
C ALA A 288 -17.49 18.28 -15.16
N GLU A 289 -18.60 18.67 -15.79
CA GLU A 289 -19.68 19.43 -15.17
C GLU A 289 -20.94 18.58 -15.10
N LEU A 290 -21.40 18.33 -13.88
CA LEU A 290 -22.59 17.53 -13.60
C LEU A 290 -23.80 18.43 -13.39
N PRO A 291 -25.03 17.92 -13.62
CA PRO A 291 -26.24 18.67 -13.34
C PRO A 291 -26.29 19.09 -11.87
N GLY A 292 -26.51 20.38 -11.61
CA GLY A 292 -26.42 20.96 -10.26
C GLY A 292 -25.12 21.71 -9.99
N GLY A 293 -24.19 21.74 -10.94
CA GLY A 293 -22.99 22.60 -10.89
C GLY A 293 -21.77 21.97 -10.21
N GLN A 294 -21.83 20.68 -9.88
CA GLN A 294 -20.67 19.92 -9.39
C GLN A 294 -19.61 19.80 -10.50
N LEU A 295 -18.36 20.08 -10.13
CA LEU A 295 -17.24 20.17 -11.07
C LEU A 295 -16.09 19.25 -10.64
N SER A 296 -15.68 18.35 -11.53
CA SER A 296 -14.46 17.55 -11.41
C SER A 296 -13.48 17.93 -12.49
N ARG A 297 -12.18 17.95 -12.18
CA ARG A 297 -11.14 18.42 -13.10
C ARG A 297 -9.87 17.60 -12.97
N ILE A 298 -9.23 17.32 -14.10
CA ILE A 298 -7.98 16.55 -14.12
C ILE A 298 -7.08 17.01 -15.28
N PRO A 299 -5.75 17.09 -15.08
CA PRO A 299 -4.83 17.24 -16.19
C PRO A 299 -4.67 15.90 -16.94
N LEU A 300 -4.79 15.93 -18.26
CA LEU A 300 -4.50 14.80 -19.15
C LEU A 300 -3.23 15.09 -19.95
N LEU A 301 -2.24 14.21 -19.85
CA LEU A 301 -0.98 14.34 -20.56
C LEU A 301 -0.96 13.37 -21.75
N ALA A 302 -0.93 13.92 -22.97
CA ALA A 302 -0.77 13.20 -24.21
C ALA A 302 0.69 13.32 -24.69
N GLU A 303 1.51 12.36 -24.32
CA GLU A 303 2.95 12.39 -24.56
C GLU A 303 3.30 11.70 -25.88
N GLN A 304 3.96 12.44 -26.76
CA GLN A 304 4.59 11.87 -27.94
C GLN A 304 6.04 11.48 -27.67
N TYR A 305 6.68 12.22 -26.76
CA TYR A 305 8.06 12.01 -26.34
C TYR A 305 8.12 11.96 -24.82
N GLN A 306 9.08 11.22 -24.30
CA GLN A 306 9.32 11.08 -22.86
C GLN A 306 10.79 11.39 -22.53
N LEU A 307 10.98 12.15 -21.46
CA LEU A 307 12.27 12.37 -20.83
C LEU A 307 12.38 11.43 -19.63
N LEU A 308 13.40 10.58 -19.65
CA LEU A 308 13.69 9.63 -18.61
C LEU A 308 14.97 10.06 -17.90
N MET A 309 14.97 9.96 -16.57
CA MET A 309 16.17 10.19 -15.76
C MET A 309 16.55 8.89 -15.05
N LYS A 310 17.82 8.50 -15.14
CA LYS A 310 18.36 7.32 -14.47
C LYS A 310 19.61 7.73 -13.68
N PRO A 311 19.61 7.58 -12.35
CA PRO A 311 20.82 7.74 -11.56
C PRO A 311 21.79 6.60 -11.88
N LEU A 312 23.05 6.93 -12.11
CA LEU A 312 24.16 5.98 -12.22
C LEU A 312 25.14 6.24 -11.07
N GLN A 313 26.26 5.50 -11.02
CA GLN A 313 27.14 5.53 -9.84
C GLN A 313 27.73 6.92 -9.55
N ASN A 314 28.20 7.64 -10.58
CA ASN A 314 28.84 8.97 -10.47
C ASN A 314 28.30 9.96 -11.53
N GLU A 315 27.17 9.64 -12.14
CA GLU A 315 26.59 10.42 -13.23
C GLU A 315 25.07 10.22 -13.25
N VAL A 316 24.36 11.10 -13.96
CA VAL A 316 22.93 10.96 -14.22
C VAL A 316 22.72 10.89 -15.72
N LEU A 317 22.04 9.85 -16.17
CA LEU A 317 21.60 9.69 -17.55
C LEU A 317 20.22 10.33 -17.72
N TRP A 318 20.15 11.30 -18.62
CA TRP A 318 18.91 11.77 -19.21
C TRP A 318 18.73 11.15 -20.58
N GLN A 319 17.57 10.56 -20.86
CA GLN A 319 17.27 9.96 -22.14
C GLN A 319 15.96 10.48 -22.70
N LEU A 320 15.99 10.94 -23.96
CA LEU A 320 14.82 11.37 -24.71
C LEU A 320 14.43 10.30 -25.72
N VAL A 321 13.19 9.82 -25.59
CA VAL A 321 12.64 8.76 -26.45
C VAL A 321 11.26 9.12 -26.98
N GLN A 322 10.85 8.48 -28.07
CA GLN A 322 9.46 8.46 -28.52
C GLN A 322 8.63 7.61 -27.55
N ALA A 323 7.53 8.16 -27.03
CA ALA A 323 6.71 7.53 -26.00
C ALA A 323 6.03 6.23 -26.50
N GLY A 324 5.72 6.13 -27.79
CA GLY A 324 4.97 4.99 -28.34
C GLY A 324 5.79 3.73 -28.62
N ASN A 325 7.09 3.84 -28.86
CA ASN A 325 7.95 2.71 -29.25
C ASN A 325 9.32 2.70 -28.55
N GLY A 326 9.66 3.73 -27.78
CA GLY A 326 10.96 3.87 -27.11
C GLY A 326 12.12 4.22 -28.04
N ALA A 327 11.87 4.58 -29.30
CA ALA A 327 12.93 4.94 -30.25
C ALA A 327 13.67 6.22 -29.79
N PRO A 328 15.00 6.27 -29.87
CA PRO A 328 15.78 7.41 -29.41
C PRO A 328 15.54 8.65 -30.28
N VAL A 329 15.58 9.83 -29.65
CA VAL A 329 15.51 11.11 -30.36
C VAL A 329 16.88 11.77 -30.29
N ALA A 330 17.61 11.77 -31.41
CA ALA A 330 18.94 12.34 -31.51
C ALA A 330 18.90 13.86 -31.83
N GLU A 331 20.00 14.56 -31.51
CA GLU A 331 20.22 15.98 -31.84
C GLU A 331 19.18 16.96 -31.26
N ALA A 332 18.38 16.54 -30.27
CA ALA A 332 17.43 17.40 -29.59
C ALA A 332 18.13 18.25 -28.52
N ASN A 333 17.82 19.54 -28.47
CA ASN A 333 18.30 20.43 -27.42
C ASN A 333 17.48 20.22 -26.14
N VAL A 334 18.14 19.81 -25.06
CA VAL A 334 17.52 19.63 -23.74
C VAL A 334 18.10 20.65 -22.77
N GLU A 335 17.21 21.36 -22.07
CA GLU A 335 17.55 22.23 -20.96
C GLU A 335 17.20 21.52 -19.65
N ILE A 336 18.19 21.39 -18.77
CA ILE A 336 18.09 20.70 -17.48
C ILE A 336 18.41 21.73 -16.39
N PHE A 337 17.45 22.00 -15.53
CA PHE A 337 17.56 22.87 -14.37
C PHE A 337 17.63 22.00 -13.11
N ALA A 338 18.77 22.04 -12.43
CA ALA A 338 19.02 21.30 -11.20
C ALA A 338 19.14 22.26 -10.01
N TRP A 339 18.59 21.89 -8.84
CA TRP A 339 18.74 22.65 -7.60
C TRP A 339 18.75 21.75 -6.37
N CYS A 340 19.36 22.24 -5.28
CA CYS A 340 19.24 21.67 -3.95
C CYS A 340 19.29 22.78 -2.89
N GLN A 341 18.89 22.44 -1.66
CA GLN A 341 19.09 23.31 -0.50
C GLN A 341 20.27 22.82 0.32
N ASP A 342 21.24 23.70 0.52
CA ASP A 342 22.37 23.48 1.42
C ASP A 342 22.16 24.29 2.70
N TRP A 343 22.35 23.67 3.87
CA TRP A 343 22.22 24.38 5.15
C TRP A 343 23.56 25.01 5.52
N ASP A 344 23.65 26.33 5.41
CA ASP A 344 24.84 27.05 5.86
C ASP A 344 24.81 27.19 7.39
N TYR A 345 25.62 26.37 8.05
CA TYR A 345 25.77 26.34 9.51
C TYR A 345 26.26 27.68 10.10
N ASN A 346 27.00 28.48 9.34
CA ASN A 346 27.51 29.77 9.82
C ASN A 346 26.44 30.85 9.81
N SER A 347 25.67 30.95 8.71
CA SER A 347 24.59 31.94 8.59
C SER A 347 23.25 31.47 9.17
N ARG A 348 23.15 30.18 9.55
CA ARG A 348 21.91 29.49 9.99
C ARG A 348 20.76 29.71 9.01
N LYS A 349 21.08 29.73 7.72
CA LYS A 349 20.13 29.94 6.63
C LYS A 349 20.33 28.86 5.57
N SER A 350 19.22 28.44 4.97
CA SER A 350 19.26 27.59 3.78
C SER A 350 19.74 28.41 2.58
N ARG A 351 20.79 27.94 1.92
CA ARG A 351 21.29 28.47 0.65
C ARG A 351 20.75 27.63 -0.50
N LEU A 352 20.08 28.27 -1.46
CA LEU A 352 19.67 27.61 -2.69
C LEU A 352 20.88 27.49 -3.62
N ILE A 353 21.28 26.26 -3.92
CA ILE A 353 22.28 25.95 -4.94
C ILE A 353 21.53 25.53 -6.22
N LYS A 354 21.96 26.03 -7.37
CA LYS A 354 21.26 25.82 -8.65
C LYS A 354 22.21 25.86 -9.84
N GLN A 355 21.89 25.08 -10.87
CA GLN A 355 22.63 25.04 -12.12
C GLN A 355 21.67 24.79 -13.28
N THR A 356 21.93 25.44 -14.43
CA THR A 356 21.23 25.15 -15.69
C THR A 356 22.22 24.57 -16.68
N ILE A 357 21.92 23.38 -17.18
CA ILE A 357 22.73 22.64 -18.13
C ILE A 357 21.95 22.59 -19.45
N ARG A 358 22.64 22.85 -20.56
CA ARG A 358 22.07 22.73 -21.90
C ARG A 358 22.97 21.79 -22.69
N LYS A 359 22.41 20.64 -23.10
CA LYS A 359 23.12 19.61 -23.87
C LYS A 359 22.23 19.14 -25.01
N GLN A 360 22.86 18.58 -26.04
CA GLN A 360 22.16 17.89 -27.12
C GLN A 360 22.22 16.39 -26.89
N THR A 361 21.13 15.71 -27.21
CA THR A 361 21.05 14.24 -27.15
C THR A 361 21.94 13.62 -28.21
N ASP A 362 22.66 12.55 -27.85
CA ASP A 362 23.43 11.74 -28.79
C ASP A 362 22.53 10.88 -29.72
N THR A 363 23.13 9.98 -30.50
CA THR A 363 22.41 9.09 -31.42
C THR A 363 21.48 8.10 -30.72
N LEU A 364 21.65 7.86 -29.42
CA LEU A 364 20.82 7.02 -28.57
C LEU A 364 19.82 7.83 -27.74
N GLY A 365 19.70 9.13 -28.01
CA GLY A 365 18.81 10.02 -27.27
C GLY A 365 19.33 10.37 -25.88
N CYS A 366 20.60 10.08 -25.58
CA CYS A 366 21.18 10.16 -24.24
C CYS A 366 21.92 11.48 -24.01
N ILE A 367 21.90 11.92 -22.75
CA ILE A 367 22.69 13.01 -22.19
C ILE A 367 23.22 12.52 -20.85
N PHE A 368 24.54 12.47 -20.71
CA PHE A 368 25.20 12.15 -19.45
C PHE A 368 25.56 13.45 -18.73
N ILE A 369 25.28 13.52 -17.44
CA ILE A 369 25.75 14.59 -16.55
C ILE A 369 26.63 13.94 -15.50
N GLU A 370 27.94 14.14 -15.63
CA GLU A 370 28.88 13.66 -14.62
C GLU A 370 28.76 14.51 -13.34
N GLU A 371 28.97 13.89 -12.17
CA GLU A 371 29.02 14.59 -10.89
C GLU A 371 30.05 15.73 -10.91
N ALA A 372 31.18 15.54 -11.61
CA ALA A 372 32.21 16.58 -11.77
C ALA A 372 31.75 17.82 -12.56
N GLU A 373 30.72 17.70 -13.40
CA GLU A 373 30.14 18.84 -14.14
C GLU A 373 29.18 19.67 -13.28
N LEU A 374 28.78 19.13 -12.13
CA LEU A 374 27.90 19.76 -11.19
C LEU A 374 28.72 20.52 -10.17
N SER A 375 28.55 21.84 -10.14
CA SER A 375 29.14 22.71 -9.12
C SER A 375 28.40 22.58 -7.78
N ILE A 376 27.58 21.54 -7.62
CA ILE A 376 26.46 21.45 -6.69
C ILE A 376 26.49 20.06 -6.06
N GLY A 377 26.68 19.98 -4.73
CA GLY A 377 26.44 18.84 -3.81
C GLY A 377 26.61 17.38 -4.28
N ASP A 378 26.02 16.45 -3.53
CA ASP A 378 25.86 15.04 -3.92
C ASP A 378 24.67 14.94 -4.90
N LEU A 379 24.82 14.15 -5.97
CA LEU A 379 23.76 13.84 -6.94
C LEU A 379 22.45 13.37 -6.30
N GLY A 380 22.55 12.66 -5.16
CA GLY A 380 21.40 12.12 -4.43
C GLY A 380 20.47 13.17 -3.85
N GLU A 381 20.98 14.38 -3.56
CA GLU A 381 20.22 15.47 -2.91
C GLU A 381 19.59 16.45 -3.92
N MET A 382 19.81 16.21 -5.22
CA MET A 382 19.38 17.12 -6.28
C MET A 382 17.92 16.92 -6.68
N GLN A 383 17.29 18.04 -7.02
CA GLN A 383 16.01 18.08 -7.71
C GLN A 383 16.21 18.62 -9.13
N TRP A 384 15.41 18.11 -10.05
CA TRP A 384 15.62 18.27 -11.48
C TRP A 384 14.34 18.66 -12.18
N ILE A 385 14.46 19.59 -13.12
CA ILE A 385 13.46 19.92 -14.11
C ILE A 385 14.13 19.87 -15.48
N ALA A 386 13.66 19.01 -16.36
CA ALA A 386 14.16 18.93 -17.73
C ALA A 386 13.06 19.33 -18.73
N SER A 387 13.47 19.93 -19.83
CA SER A 387 12.58 20.22 -20.96
C SER A 387 13.31 20.14 -22.29
N ALA A 388 12.63 19.66 -23.32
CA ALA A 388 13.12 19.64 -24.69
C ALA A 388 12.08 20.26 -25.64
N ASP A 389 12.57 21.11 -26.55
CA ASP A 389 11.81 21.63 -27.69
C ASP A 389 12.32 20.90 -28.93
N ILE A 390 11.52 19.92 -29.38
CA ILE A 390 11.83 19.10 -30.53
C ILE A 390 11.25 19.82 -31.75
N LYS A 391 12.12 20.18 -32.70
CA LYS A 391 11.73 20.91 -33.92
C LYS A 391 11.76 20.06 -35.19
N LYS A 392 12.33 18.85 -35.10
CA LYS A 392 12.57 17.94 -36.23
C LYS A 392 11.45 16.90 -36.30
N ASP A 393 11.03 16.57 -37.51
CA ASP A 393 9.96 15.62 -37.87
C ASP A 393 8.55 15.95 -37.35
N GLN A 394 8.35 15.94 -36.03
CA GLN A 394 7.06 16.16 -35.38
C GLN A 394 7.26 17.08 -34.16
N PRO A 395 7.05 18.39 -34.31
CA PRO A 395 7.37 19.35 -33.27
C PRO A 395 6.55 19.15 -31.99
N ALA A 396 7.23 19.10 -30.85
CA ALA A 396 6.60 18.93 -29.55
C ALA A 396 7.46 19.49 -28.42
N PHE A 397 6.79 19.89 -27.34
CA PHE A 397 7.41 20.26 -26.08
C PHE A 397 7.20 19.14 -25.07
N VAL A 398 8.28 18.66 -24.47
CA VAL A 398 8.25 17.69 -23.36
C VAL A 398 8.97 18.29 -22.16
N CYS A 399 8.42 18.05 -20.97
CA CYS A 399 9.07 18.41 -19.72
C CYS A 399 8.75 17.42 -18.62
N CYS A 400 9.66 17.27 -17.66
CA CYS A 400 9.47 16.43 -16.48
C CYS A 400 10.20 17.02 -15.28
N SER A 401 9.78 16.60 -14.10
CA SER A 401 10.43 16.90 -12.82
C SER A 401 10.85 15.59 -12.17
N ALA A 402 12.03 15.54 -11.57
CA ALA A 402 12.50 14.39 -10.82
C ALA A 402 13.12 14.84 -9.51
N ASN A 403 12.82 14.14 -8.41
CA ASN A 403 13.22 14.52 -7.06
C ASN A 403 13.97 13.39 -6.36
N ASN A 404 14.88 13.78 -5.47
CA ASN A 404 15.39 13.05 -4.30
C ASN A 404 15.33 11.53 -4.44
N ILE A 405 16.25 11.00 -5.26
CA ILE A 405 16.37 9.56 -5.44
C ILE A 405 17.14 9.06 -4.24
N VAL A 406 16.43 8.73 -3.16
CA VAL A 406 16.95 7.75 -2.20
C VAL A 406 16.95 6.40 -2.92
N PHE A 407 17.93 6.22 -3.81
CA PHE A 407 18.21 4.92 -4.37
C PHE A 407 18.85 4.16 -3.21
N TYR A 408 18.08 3.29 -2.57
CA TYR A 408 18.68 2.11 -1.97
C TYR A 408 18.96 1.22 -3.17
N PRO A 409 20.18 1.21 -3.76
CA PRO A 409 20.47 0.28 -4.83
C PRO A 409 20.06 -1.09 -4.34
N ASP A 410 19.15 -1.72 -5.09
CA ASP A 410 18.80 -3.10 -4.85
C ASP A 410 20.13 -3.85 -4.65
N LYS A 411 20.21 -4.64 -3.58
CA LYS A 411 21.39 -5.45 -3.31
C LYS A 411 21.75 -6.34 -4.51
N SER A 412 20.80 -6.59 -5.42
CA SER A 412 20.97 -7.26 -6.71
C SER A 412 21.77 -6.47 -7.77
N LEU A 413 21.74 -5.13 -7.73
CA LEU A 413 22.43 -4.22 -8.68
C LEU A 413 23.87 -3.89 -8.27
N ARG A 414 24.32 -4.37 -7.11
CA ARG A 414 25.75 -4.33 -6.75
C ARG A 414 26.51 -5.14 -7.79
N LYS A 415 27.63 -4.60 -8.29
CA LYS A 415 28.59 -5.35 -9.14
C LYS A 415 28.73 -6.76 -8.57
N PRO A 416 28.71 -7.81 -9.40
CA PRO A 416 28.77 -9.18 -8.90
C PRO A 416 29.97 -9.35 -7.98
N ALA A 417 29.67 -9.47 -6.70
CA ALA A 417 30.66 -9.72 -5.67
C ALA A 417 30.97 -11.21 -5.67
N THR A 418 32.19 -11.57 -5.31
CA THR A 418 32.51 -12.96 -5.01
C THR A 418 31.54 -13.47 -3.95
N ARG A 419 30.84 -14.56 -4.25
CA ARG A 419 29.90 -15.23 -3.34
C ARG A 419 30.27 -16.70 -3.20
N THR A 420 30.04 -17.23 -2.02
CA THR A 420 30.08 -18.68 -1.77
C THR A 420 28.66 -19.24 -1.85
N PHE A 421 28.41 -20.16 -2.77
CA PHE A 421 27.16 -20.93 -2.79
C PHE A 421 27.36 -22.21 -2.00
N ILE A 422 26.51 -22.49 -1.03
CA ILE A 422 26.63 -23.65 -0.13
C ILE A 422 25.36 -24.49 -0.25
N ILE A 423 25.52 -25.80 -0.37
CA ILE A 423 24.43 -26.76 -0.27
C ILE A 423 24.78 -27.86 0.72
N THR A 424 23.73 -28.45 1.27
CA THR A 424 23.76 -29.67 2.08
C THR A 424 22.94 -30.74 1.35
N ASP A 425 23.23 -32.03 1.57
CA ASP A 425 22.46 -33.10 0.91
C ASP A 425 21.00 -33.13 1.38
N ARG A 426 20.74 -32.69 2.62
CA ARG A 426 19.41 -32.57 3.24
C ARG A 426 19.28 -31.28 4.05
N PRO A 427 18.04 -30.79 4.25
CA PRO A 427 17.77 -29.67 5.16
C PRO A 427 17.69 -30.08 6.64
N ILE A 428 17.59 -31.39 6.94
CA ILE A 428 17.39 -31.93 8.30
C ILE A 428 18.17 -33.25 8.54
N TYR A 429 18.81 -33.36 9.71
CA TYR A 429 19.64 -34.49 10.16
C TYR A 429 19.25 -34.94 11.56
N ARG A 430 19.70 -36.14 11.96
CA ARG A 430 19.65 -36.63 13.34
C ARG A 430 21.04 -36.57 13.99
N PRO A 431 21.14 -36.52 15.33
CA PRO A 431 22.41 -36.76 16.02
C PRO A 431 23.08 -38.06 15.55
N GLY A 432 24.41 -38.04 15.42
CA GLY A 432 25.18 -39.18 14.90
C GLY A 432 25.17 -39.36 13.37
N GLN A 433 24.39 -38.58 12.62
CA GLN A 433 24.46 -38.61 11.15
C GLN A 433 25.65 -37.80 10.62
N THR A 434 26.09 -38.15 9.42
CA THR A 434 27.09 -37.38 8.69
C THR A 434 26.40 -36.32 7.85
N LEU A 435 26.72 -35.06 8.11
CA LEU A 435 26.35 -33.93 7.26
C LEU A 435 27.30 -33.90 6.05
N TYR A 436 26.75 -33.96 4.84
CA TYR A 436 27.53 -33.74 3.62
C TYR A 436 27.24 -32.35 3.10
N TYR A 437 28.30 -31.59 2.84
CA TYR A 437 28.18 -30.25 2.28
C TYR A 437 29.09 -30.05 1.08
N LYS A 438 28.65 -29.18 0.17
CA LYS A 438 29.45 -28.70 -0.94
C LYS A 438 29.31 -27.21 -1.03
N ALA A 439 30.44 -26.53 -1.24
CA ALA A 439 30.46 -25.09 -1.41
C ALA A 439 31.26 -24.72 -2.66
N TRP A 440 30.84 -23.65 -3.33
CA TRP A 440 31.52 -23.10 -4.48
C TRP A 440 31.75 -21.62 -4.30
N LEU A 441 33.00 -21.19 -4.35
CA LEU A 441 33.38 -19.79 -4.34
C LEU A 441 33.52 -19.31 -5.77
N LYS A 442 32.59 -18.47 -6.21
CA LYS A 442 32.61 -17.88 -7.55
C LYS A 442 32.22 -16.42 -7.51
N LYS A 443 32.79 -15.66 -8.43
CA LYS A 443 32.24 -14.38 -8.83
C LYS A 443 31.20 -14.67 -9.91
N PRO A 444 29.90 -14.39 -9.70
CA PRO A 444 28.91 -14.59 -10.73
C PRO A 444 29.18 -13.60 -11.86
N GLU A 445 29.53 -14.05 -13.05
CA GLU A 445 29.64 -13.18 -14.24
C GLU A 445 28.39 -13.37 -15.08
N TYR A 446 27.77 -12.26 -15.52
CA TYR A 446 26.62 -12.34 -16.42
C TYR A 446 27.10 -12.74 -17.82
N ALA A 447 26.36 -13.61 -18.49
CA ALA A 447 26.65 -14.03 -19.85
C ALA A 447 26.56 -12.81 -20.79
N GLY A 448 27.72 -12.39 -21.31
CA GLY A 448 27.89 -11.16 -22.10
C GLY A 448 29.29 -10.57 -21.95
N ASP A 449 29.85 -10.63 -20.73
CA ASP A 449 31.23 -10.22 -20.42
C ASP A 449 32.21 -11.38 -20.42
N ALA A 450 31.70 -12.62 -20.42
CA ALA A 450 32.50 -13.83 -20.41
C ALA A 450 33.13 -14.07 -21.79
N LYS A 451 34.44 -13.82 -21.91
CA LYS A 451 35.23 -14.51 -22.93
C LYS A 451 35.07 -16.02 -22.71
N PRO A 452 34.72 -16.81 -23.74
CA PRO A 452 34.59 -18.24 -23.59
C PRO A 452 35.97 -18.78 -23.20
N TYR A 453 36.06 -19.37 -22.01
CA TYR A 453 37.23 -20.06 -21.44
C TYR A 453 38.32 -19.27 -20.68
N ASP A 454 38.08 -18.03 -20.22
CA ASP A 454 39.09 -17.29 -19.41
C ASP A 454 38.75 -17.13 -17.91
N THR A 455 37.91 -17.99 -17.34
CA THR A 455 37.57 -17.96 -15.90
C THR A 455 38.61 -18.73 -15.09
N PHE A 456 39.83 -18.19 -15.00
CA PHE A 456 40.72 -18.57 -13.90
C PHE A 456 40.05 -18.10 -12.62
N ASN A 457 39.53 -19.02 -11.81
CA ASN A 457 39.03 -18.63 -10.49
C ASN A 457 40.23 -18.09 -9.69
N PRO A 458 40.26 -16.79 -9.32
CA PRO A 458 41.43 -16.22 -8.64
C PRO A 458 41.65 -16.82 -7.24
N PHE A 459 40.70 -17.65 -6.78
CA PHE A 459 40.74 -18.36 -5.52
C PHE A 459 41.19 -19.82 -5.65
N ILE A 460 41.67 -20.28 -6.81
CA ILE A 460 42.24 -21.64 -6.94
C ILE A 460 43.42 -21.77 -5.97
N GLY A 461 43.38 -22.80 -5.11
CA GLY A 461 44.40 -23.00 -4.07
C GLY A 461 44.28 -22.05 -2.86
N ALA A 462 43.31 -21.14 -2.85
CA ALA A 462 43.02 -20.31 -1.67
C ALA A 462 42.47 -21.17 -0.54
N ALA A 463 42.87 -20.85 0.70
CA ALA A 463 42.39 -21.55 1.89
C ALA A 463 40.90 -21.24 2.12
N ALA A 464 40.12 -22.29 2.38
CA ALA A 464 38.69 -22.23 2.60
C ALA A 464 38.39 -22.51 4.07
N LYS A 465 38.03 -21.48 4.85
CA LYS A 465 37.64 -21.68 6.24
C LYS A 465 36.18 -22.04 6.32
N VAL A 466 35.91 -23.20 6.89
CA VAL A 466 34.55 -23.69 7.18
C VAL A 466 34.32 -23.63 8.67
N TRP A 467 33.18 -23.10 9.06
CA TRP A 467 32.78 -22.99 10.46
C TRP A 467 31.31 -23.37 10.61
N LEU A 468 30.98 -23.85 11.80
CA LEU A 468 29.65 -24.26 12.19
C LEU A 468 29.22 -23.45 13.40
N ARG A 469 28.01 -22.90 13.37
CA ARG A 469 27.39 -22.24 14.52
C ARG A 469 26.20 -23.06 14.99
N ASP A 470 26.18 -23.35 16.27
CA ASP A 470 25.13 -24.15 16.91
C ASP A 470 23.90 -23.29 17.28
N PRO A 471 22.79 -23.89 17.76
CA PRO A 471 21.59 -23.17 18.15
C PRO A 471 21.78 -22.20 19.31
N THR A 472 22.87 -22.34 20.08
CA THR A 472 23.22 -21.43 21.19
C THR A 472 24.03 -20.22 20.73
N GLY A 473 24.43 -20.18 19.44
CA GLY A 473 25.26 -19.13 18.86
C GLY A 473 26.76 -19.40 18.98
N GLU A 474 27.16 -20.53 19.58
CA GLU A 474 28.56 -20.92 19.69
C GLU A 474 29.09 -21.31 18.31
N THR A 475 30.18 -20.67 17.88
CA THR A 475 30.77 -20.88 16.55
C THR A 475 32.08 -21.62 16.69
N GLN A 476 32.18 -22.78 16.02
CA GLN A 476 33.38 -23.60 15.99
C GLN A 476 33.92 -23.73 14.56
N PRO A 477 35.23 -23.57 14.33
CA PRO A 477 35.84 -23.91 13.05
C PRO A 477 35.79 -25.43 12.86
N LEU A 478 35.39 -25.89 11.67
CA LEU A 478 35.44 -27.32 11.33
C LEU A 478 36.86 -27.79 11.00
N GLU A 479 37.78 -26.87 10.73
CA GLU A 479 39.21 -27.14 10.46
C GLU A 479 40.06 -27.23 11.75
N GLY A 480 39.45 -27.60 12.88
CA GLY A 480 39.98 -27.43 14.23
C GLY A 480 41.05 -28.43 14.70
N ASP A 481 41.44 -29.43 13.91
CA ASP A 481 42.51 -30.35 14.28
C ASP A 481 43.70 -30.17 13.33
N GLN A 482 44.88 -29.88 13.88
CA GLN A 482 46.12 -29.65 13.12
C GLN A 482 46.55 -30.88 12.30
N SER A 483 45.84 -32.01 12.46
CA SER A 483 45.98 -33.27 11.74
C SER A 483 45.28 -33.31 10.38
N GLN A 484 44.32 -32.43 10.09
CA GLN A 484 43.62 -32.42 8.79
C GLN A 484 44.27 -31.44 7.80
N PRO A 485 44.44 -31.83 6.52
CA PRO A 485 44.92 -30.91 5.50
C PRO A 485 43.93 -29.76 5.32
N ARG A 486 44.44 -28.51 5.25
CA ARG A 486 43.62 -27.31 5.00
C ARG A 486 42.76 -27.50 3.75
N LYS A 487 41.47 -27.17 3.82
CA LYS A 487 40.62 -27.21 2.62
C LYS A 487 41.02 -26.07 1.70
N VAL A 488 41.25 -26.40 0.45
CA VAL A 488 41.55 -25.43 -0.61
C VAL A 488 40.51 -25.54 -1.70
N PHE A 489 40.14 -24.40 -2.29
CA PHE A 489 39.25 -24.41 -3.44
C PHE A 489 39.95 -25.04 -4.65
N ASP A 490 39.27 -26.01 -5.27
CA ASP A 490 39.77 -26.72 -6.46
C ASP A 490 39.77 -25.81 -7.72
N ALA A 491 40.19 -26.38 -8.85
CA ALA A 491 40.21 -25.68 -10.14
C ALA A 491 38.84 -25.12 -10.58
N PHE A 492 37.74 -25.66 -10.05
CA PHE A 492 36.37 -25.23 -10.31
C PHE A 492 35.81 -24.29 -9.23
N GLY A 493 36.61 -23.95 -8.21
CA GLY A 493 36.19 -23.16 -7.07
C GLY A 493 35.36 -23.93 -6.04
N GLY A 494 35.35 -25.25 -6.11
CA GLY A 494 34.59 -26.11 -5.22
C GLY A 494 35.39 -26.56 -4.00
N ILE A 495 34.67 -26.74 -2.89
CA ILE A 495 35.08 -27.60 -1.78
C ILE A 495 33.95 -28.56 -1.45
N SER A 496 34.30 -29.75 -0.98
CA SER A 496 33.36 -30.66 -0.34
C SER A 496 33.87 -31.03 1.03
N GLY A 497 32.96 -31.37 1.92
CA GLY A 497 33.32 -31.86 3.23
C GLY A 497 32.20 -32.64 3.86
N GLU A 498 32.59 -33.35 4.90
CA GLU A 498 31.70 -34.06 5.76
C GLU A 498 31.93 -33.60 7.19
N TYR A 499 30.87 -33.56 7.96
CA TYR A 499 30.92 -33.29 9.38
C TYR A 499 30.14 -34.39 10.09
N GLN A 500 30.84 -35.16 10.90
CA GLN A 500 30.22 -36.16 11.74
C GLN A 500 29.52 -35.45 12.90
N ILE A 501 28.18 -35.43 12.88
CA ILE A 501 27.39 -34.82 13.94
C ILE A 501 27.61 -35.66 15.20
N PRO A 502 28.10 -35.09 16.32
CA PRO A 502 28.24 -35.82 17.57
C PRO A 502 26.92 -36.46 18.01
N ALA A 503 27.00 -37.61 18.68
CA ALA A 503 25.80 -38.28 19.18
C ALA A 503 25.07 -37.44 20.25
N ASP A 504 25.80 -36.57 20.95
CA ASP A 504 25.35 -35.62 21.96
C ASP A 504 25.15 -34.20 21.39
N ALA A 505 25.04 -34.05 20.06
CA ALA A 505 24.78 -32.76 19.43
C ALA A 505 23.45 -32.15 19.91
N LYS A 506 23.46 -30.85 20.19
CA LYS A 506 22.25 -30.09 20.57
C LYS A 506 21.22 -30.15 19.42
N LEU A 507 19.94 -30.18 19.76
CA LEU A 507 18.86 -30.13 18.76
C LEU A 507 18.54 -28.67 18.40
N GLY A 508 18.17 -28.43 17.14
CA GLY A 508 17.72 -27.14 16.65
C GLY A 508 18.36 -26.70 15.32
N VAL A 509 18.35 -25.39 15.08
CA VAL A 509 18.85 -24.78 13.83
C VAL A 509 20.35 -24.53 13.95
N TYR A 510 21.11 -25.09 13.01
CA TYR A 510 22.54 -24.88 12.84
C TYR A 510 22.80 -24.01 11.61
N CYS A 511 23.88 -23.24 11.65
CA CYS A 511 24.38 -22.48 10.51
C CYS A 511 25.75 -23.01 10.09
N LEU A 512 25.91 -23.36 8.81
CA LEU A 512 27.19 -23.68 8.20
C LEU A 512 27.67 -22.49 7.37
N GLY A 513 28.84 -21.96 7.68
CA GLY A 513 29.44 -20.85 6.97
C GLY A 513 30.76 -21.19 6.31
N VAL A 514 31.01 -20.58 5.14
CA VAL A 514 32.25 -20.76 4.37
C VAL A 514 32.75 -19.41 3.86
N HIS A 515 34.01 -19.08 4.12
CA HIS A 515 34.70 -17.96 3.48
C HIS A 515 36.08 -18.37 2.94
N GLY A 516 36.45 -17.77 1.81
CA GLY A 516 37.79 -17.88 1.24
C GLY A 516 38.74 -16.82 1.79
N ILE A 517 40.01 -17.19 1.91
CA ILE A 517 41.12 -16.29 2.23
C ILE A 517 42.10 -16.30 1.06
N ALA A 518 42.22 -15.16 0.37
CA ALA A 518 43.19 -14.99 -0.71
C ALA A 518 44.10 -13.79 -0.44
N GLN A 519 45.35 -13.88 -0.91
CA GLN A 519 46.22 -12.71 -1.02
C GLN A 519 45.96 -12.05 -2.37
N ILE A 520 45.55 -10.79 -2.33
CA ILE A 520 45.33 -9.95 -3.51
C ILE A 520 46.24 -8.72 -3.42
N HIS A 521 46.49 -8.03 -4.53
CA HIS A 521 47.17 -6.74 -4.51
C HIS A 521 46.13 -5.60 -4.43
N ASP A 522 46.41 -4.57 -3.64
CA ASP A 522 45.61 -3.34 -3.63
C ASP A 522 45.82 -2.50 -4.89
N LYS A 523 45.10 -1.37 -5.00
CA LYS A 523 45.20 -0.42 -6.12
C LYS A 523 46.61 0.16 -6.35
N ASN A 524 47.52 0.02 -5.38
CA ASN A 524 48.90 0.48 -5.42
C ASN A 524 49.90 -0.69 -5.57
N GLY A 525 49.43 -1.91 -5.82
CA GLY A 525 50.26 -3.10 -5.99
C GLY A 525 50.76 -3.75 -4.69
N LYS A 526 50.27 -3.31 -3.51
CA LYS A 526 50.69 -3.88 -2.22
C LYS A 526 49.89 -5.14 -1.89
N PRO A 527 50.52 -6.24 -1.41
CA PRO A 527 49.80 -7.44 -1.02
C PRO A 527 48.92 -7.19 0.22
N VAL A 528 47.63 -7.55 0.11
CA VAL A 528 46.61 -7.45 1.15
C VAL A 528 45.86 -8.79 1.24
N THR A 529 45.61 -9.25 2.46
CA THR A 529 44.78 -10.43 2.70
C THR A 529 43.30 -10.02 2.55
N SER A 530 42.62 -10.59 1.56
CA SER A 530 41.19 -10.39 1.35
C SER A 530 40.40 -11.60 1.82
N ARG A 531 39.38 -11.33 2.63
CA ARG A 531 38.39 -12.30 3.08
C ARG A 531 37.12 -12.10 2.25
N THR A 532 36.61 -13.17 1.66
CA THR A 532 35.32 -13.10 0.97
C THR A 532 34.19 -12.91 1.98
N PRO A 533 33.06 -12.27 1.62
CA PRO A 533 31.91 -12.16 2.52
C PRO A 533 31.50 -13.54 3.06
N ASP A 534 31.18 -13.62 4.36
CA ASP A 534 30.62 -14.84 4.92
C ASP A 534 29.27 -15.12 4.24
N GLN A 535 29.12 -16.32 3.69
CA GLN A 535 27.84 -16.85 3.26
C GLN A 535 27.53 -18.05 4.13
N GLU A 536 26.25 -18.18 4.49
CA GLU A 536 25.78 -19.16 5.45
C GLU A 536 24.58 -19.91 4.87
N ILE A 537 24.46 -21.19 5.21
CA ILE A 537 23.25 -21.98 5.00
C ILE A 537 22.76 -22.52 6.35
N THR A 538 21.45 -22.60 6.52
CA THR A 538 20.84 -23.20 7.71
C THR A 538 20.42 -24.64 7.44
N PHE A 539 20.59 -25.49 8.45
CA PHE A 539 20.04 -26.84 8.47
C PHE A 539 19.59 -27.17 9.89
N ARG A 540 18.76 -28.20 10.06
CA ARG A 540 18.22 -28.60 11.36
C ARG A 540 18.82 -29.94 11.82
N ILE A 541 19.11 -30.05 13.11
CA ILE A 541 19.42 -31.33 13.77
C ILE A 541 18.26 -31.62 14.72
N GLU A 542 17.52 -32.69 14.46
CA GLU A 542 16.29 -33.04 15.15
C GLU A 542 16.15 -34.56 15.28
N GLU A 543 15.43 -35.02 16.29
CA GLU A 543 14.97 -36.40 16.37
C GLU A 543 13.64 -36.58 15.62
N TYR A 544 13.71 -36.80 14.30
CA TYR A 544 12.51 -36.95 13.45
C TYR A 544 12.30 -38.37 12.94
N ARG A 545 11.05 -38.80 12.79
CA ARG A 545 10.66 -39.99 12.02
C ARG A 545 10.23 -39.58 10.61
N LYS A 546 10.71 -40.27 9.57
CA LYS A 546 10.29 -39.98 8.18
C LYS A 546 8.77 -40.23 8.04
N PRO A 547 8.00 -39.28 7.50
CA PRO A 547 6.58 -39.50 7.24
C PRO A 547 6.39 -40.56 6.16
N GLU A 548 5.33 -41.36 6.29
CA GLU A 548 5.00 -42.46 5.37
C GLU A 548 3.83 -42.09 4.42
N PHE A 549 3.14 -40.97 4.68
CA PHE A 549 1.97 -40.50 3.94
C PHE A 549 1.90 -38.96 3.90
N GLU A 550 1.13 -38.43 2.95
CA GLU A 550 0.80 -37.01 2.80
C GLU A 550 -0.67 -36.73 3.14
N VAL A 551 -0.96 -35.50 3.56
CA VAL A 551 -2.32 -35.00 3.86
C VAL A 551 -2.58 -33.73 3.07
N THR A 552 -3.72 -33.64 2.40
CA THR A 552 -4.16 -32.49 1.60
C THR A 552 -5.47 -31.94 2.15
N VAL A 553 -5.61 -30.62 2.22
CA VAL A 553 -6.80 -29.91 2.71
C VAL A 553 -7.28 -28.95 1.63
N GLU A 554 -8.51 -29.11 1.16
CA GLU A 554 -9.15 -28.24 0.15
C GLU A 554 -10.02 -27.18 0.85
N THR A 555 -9.80 -25.91 0.53
CA THR A 555 -10.55 -24.76 1.07
C THR A 555 -11.79 -24.42 0.21
N PRO A 556 -12.81 -23.73 0.78
CA PRO A 556 -13.96 -23.24 0.01
C PRO A 556 -13.55 -22.28 -1.13
N ALA A 557 -14.39 -22.19 -2.17
CA ALA A 557 -14.16 -21.31 -3.32
C ALA A 557 -14.49 -19.83 -3.05
N GLU A 558 -15.39 -19.56 -2.11
CA GLU A 558 -15.73 -18.21 -1.64
C GLU A 558 -15.48 -18.12 -0.13
N PRO A 559 -15.02 -16.96 0.38
CA PRO A 559 -14.86 -16.75 1.82
C PRO A 559 -16.20 -16.95 2.55
N PRO A 560 -16.26 -17.81 3.59
CA PRO A 560 -17.50 -18.03 4.32
C PRO A 560 -17.91 -16.76 5.07
N ALA A 561 -19.19 -16.42 5.00
CA ALA A 561 -19.73 -15.28 5.73
C ALA A 561 -19.57 -15.47 7.24
N LEU A 562 -19.40 -14.37 7.97
CA LEU A 562 -19.15 -14.41 9.39
C LEU A 562 -20.35 -14.98 10.17
N GLY A 563 -20.16 -16.14 10.81
CA GLY A 563 -21.22 -16.88 11.51
C GLY A 563 -21.95 -17.92 10.65
N SER A 564 -21.58 -18.09 9.37
CA SER A 564 -22.09 -19.16 8.50
C SER A 564 -21.33 -20.48 8.69
N ALA A 565 -21.98 -21.59 8.36
CA ALA A 565 -21.37 -22.92 8.33
C ALA A 565 -20.71 -23.19 6.96
N PHE A 566 -19.58 -23.90 6.93
CA PHE A 566 -18.86 -24.26 5.71
C PHE A 566 -18.21 -25.65 5.81
N ASP A 567 -17.94 -26.28 4.67
CA ASP A 567 -17.35 -27.60 4.56
C ASP A 567 -15.86 -27.55 4.16
N VAL A 568 -15.03 -28.42 4.74
CA VAL A 568 -13.60 -28.59 4.41
C VAL A 568 -13.33 -30.04 4.03
N LYS A 569 -12.73 -30.27 2.86
CA LYS A 569 -12.36 -31.63 2.42
C LYS A 569 -10.91 -31.94 2.78
N VAL A 570 -10.70 -33.02 3.54
CA VAL A 570 -9.36 -33.50 3.93
C VAL A 570 -9.12 -34.88 3.32
N ARG A 571 -7.95 -35.08 2.68
CA ARG A 571 -7.54 -36.33 2.06
C ARG A 571 -6.18 -36.77 2.59
N ALA A 572 -5.96 -38.08 2.77
CA ALA A 572 -4.68 -38.65 3.18
C ALA A 572 -4.28 -39.84 2.30
N LYS A 573 -3.02 -39.86 1.85
CA LYS A 573 -2.50 -40.85 0.89
C LYS A 573 -1.07 -41.25 1.25
N TYR A 574 -0.78 -42.56 1.26
CA TYR A 574 0.59 -43.04 1.42
C TYR A 574 1.46 -42.61 0.23
N TYR A 575 2.75 -42.36 0.47
CA TYR A 575 3.67 -41.98 -0.61
C TYR A 575 3.79 -43.05 -1.73
N PHE A 576 3.42 -44.30 -1.43
CA PHE A 576 3.35 -45.39 -2.41
C PHE A 576 1.98 -45.53 -3.12
N GLY A 577 1.04 -44.61 -2.91
CA GLY A 577 -0.13 -44.43 -3.78
C GLY A 577 -1.50 -44.77 -3.19
N THR A 578 -1.59 -45.52 -2.09
CA THR A 578 -2.88 -45.97 -1.54
C THR A 578 -3.46 -44.99 -0.52
N PRO A 579 -4.80 -44.94 -0.36
CA PRO A 579 -5.41 -44.14 0.71
C PRO A 579 -5.04 -44.69 2.10
N VAL A 580 -4.94 -43.79 3.07
CA VAL A 580 -4.74 -44.18 4.48
C VAL A 580 -6.07 -44.69 5.05
N ALA A 581 -6.27 -46.02 5.02
CA ALA A 581 -7.48 -46.65 5.53
C ALA A 581 -7.51 -46.61 7.07
N SER A 582 -8.65 -46.26 7.65
CA SER A 582 -8.88 -46.21 9.11
C SER A 582 -7.95 -45.26 9.90
N GLY A 583 -7.38 -44.25 9.23
CA GLY A 583 -6.60 -43.21 9.91
C GLY A 583 -7.47 -42.38 10.87
N LYS A 584 -6.92 -42.01 12.03
CA LYS A 584 -7.54 -41.04 12.93
C LYS A 584 -7.05 -39.64 12.58
N ALA A 585 -7.95 -38.73 12.24
CA ALA A 585 -7.63 -37.34 11.97
C ALA A 585 -7.99 -36.47 13.18
N SER A 586 -7.07 -35.60 13.59
CA SER A 586 -7.34 -34.50 14.50
C SER A 586 -7.23 -33.21 13.72
N ILE A 587 -8.34 -32.52 13.51
CA ILE A 587 -8.39 -31.29 12.72
C ILE A 587 -8.51 -30.12 13.68
N LYS A 588 -7.62 -29.13 13.52
CA LYS A 588 -7.69 -27.87 14.25
C LYS A 588 -8.03 -26.76 13.27
N VAL A 589 -9.18 -26.15 13.45
CA VAL A 589 -9.56 -24.93 12.73
C VAL A 589 -9.03 -23.75 13.53
N LEU A 590 -8.17 -22.96 12.89
CA LEU A 590 -7.59 -21.75 13.48
C LEU A 590 -8.21 -20.56 12.75
N ARG A 591 -8.68 -19.58 13.53
CA ARG A 591 -9.07 -18.27 13.02
C ARG A 591 -7.90 -17.32 13.26
N TYR A 592 -7.44 -16.69 12.20
CA TYR A 592 -6.50 -15.56 12.29
C TYR A 592 -7.30 -14.27 12.18
N GLU A 593 -6.78 -13.22 12.81
CA GLU A 593 -7.31 -11.88 12.62
C GLU A 593 -6.96 -11.42 11.20
N HIS A 594 -7.97 -10.98 10.47
CA HIS A 594 -7.85 -10.39 9.15
C HIS A 594 -8.59 -9.05 9.21
N SER A 595 -7.91 -7.99 8.81
CA SER A 595 -8.43 -6.63 8.76
C SER A 595 -8.81 -6.32 7.32
N SER A 596 -10.10 -6.10 7.07
CA SER A 596 -10.58 -5.41 5.88
C SER A 596 -10.94 -3.99 6.29
N ASP A 597 -10.49 -2.98 5.55
CA ASP A 597 -10.70 -1.60 5.97
C ASP A 597 -12.16 -1.18 5.85
N PHE A 598 -12.77 -0.86 6.99
CA PHE A 598 -14.11 -0.29 7.07
C PHE A 598 -14.05 1.15 7.56
N TRP A 599 -14.52 2.07 6.71
CA TRP A 599 -14.50 3.50 6.96
C TRP A 599 -15.92 4.00 7.23
N PRO A 600 -16.38 4.04 8.50
CA PRO A 600 -17.67 4.61 8.83
C PRO A 600 -17.67 6.10 8.48
N VAL A 601 -18.85 6.63 8.20
CA VAL A 601 -18.96 8.02 7.80
C VAL A 601 -18.61 8.93 8.98
N CYS A 602 -17.57 9.74 8.83
CA CYS A 602 -17.13 10.70 9.84
C CYS A 602 -17.66 12.11 9.55
N ARG A 603 -17.51 12.99 10.55
CA ARG A 603 -18.03 14.37 10.52
C ARG A 603 -17.47 15.20 9.35
N TRP A 604 -16.25 14.91 8.90
CA TRP A 604 -15.52 15.71 7.90
C TRP A 604 -15.38 15.01 6.54
N ASP A 605 -16.05 13.87 6.34
CA ASP A 605 -15.95 13.11 5.08
C ASP A 605 -16.48 13.90 3.88
N TRP A 606 -17.41 14.83 4.12
CA TRP A 606 -17.89 15.75 3.10
C TRP A 606 -16.79 16.68 2.57
N LEU A 607 -15.70 16.87 3.33
CA LEU A 607 -14.57 17.73 2.97
C LEU A 607 -13.35 16.92 2.48
N TYR A 608 -13.01 15.83 3.17
CA TYR A 608 -11.78 15.07 2.90
C TYR A 608 -11.99 13.78 2.10
N GLY A 609 -13.25 13.44 1.78
CA GLY A 609 -13.61 12.10 1.33
C GLY A 609 -13.77 11.15 2.51
N LYS A 610 -14.33 9.95 2.26
CA LYS A 610 -14.28 8.87 3.27
C LYS A 610 -12.80 8.54 3.49
N GLY A 611 -12.38 8.57 4.75
CA GLY A 611 -11.03 8.18 5.18
C GLY A 611 -10.65 6.82 4.65
#